data_AF-A0A392QD81-F1
#
_entry.id   AF-A0A392QD81-F1
#
_cell.length_a   1.000
_cell.length_b   1.000
_cell.length_c   1.000
_cell.angle_alpha   90.00
_cell.angle_beta   90.00
_cell.angle_gamma   90.00
#
_symmetry.space_group_name_H-M   'P 1'
#
loop_
_entity.id
_entity.type
_entity.pdbx_description
1 polymer ?
#
loop_
_entity_poly.entity_id
_entity_poly.type
_entity_poly.pdbx_seq_one_letter_code
_entity_poly.pdbx_strand_id
1 'polypeptide(L)'
;AVSTDPDGREWTTDNGSKFGSSTGKSTTSQAATQDPAVPQVPYMTARIFQSPYTYSFPVASGWKFLRLYFYSASYSGLNISDARFGVTAQSYTVLRNFSVLETSLGLNYDYIVKEYSIHVDEGTLNVTFTPSTSASKAYAFVNGIEVVSMPDIYTSTDGTTMIVDTNTPFTIDNSTALENVYRVNVGGNDISPSHDTGMF
;
A
#
# COMPACT_ATOMS: atom_id res chain seq x y z
N ALA A 1 0.63 5.23 -20.23
CA ALA A 1 2.03 4.81 -20.45
C ALA A 1 2.32 3.64 -19.55
N VAL A 2 3.03 2.63 -20.07
CA VAL A 2 3.54 1.47 -19.34
C VAL A 2 5.02 1.73 -19.06
N SER A 3 5.51 1.41 -17.87
CA SER A 3 6.93 1.46 -17.50
C SER A 3 7.30 0.16 -16.79
N THR A 4 8.56 -0.24 -16.84
CA THR A 4 9.01 -1.50 -16.23
C THR A 4 9.93 -1.20 -15.05
N ASP A 5 9.73 -1.88 -13.93
CA ASP A 5 10.61 -1.77 -12.76
C ASP A 5 11.88 -2.65 -12.92
N PRO A 6 12.88 -2.54 -12.02
CA PRO A 6 14.09 -3.36 -12.11
C PRO A 6 13.86 -4.87 -11.97
N ASP A 7 12.70 -5.29 -11.47
CA ASP A 7 12.30 -6.68 -11.32
C ASP A 7 11.50 -7.19 -12.55
N GLY A 8 11.43 -6.38 -13.62
CA GLY A 8 10.77 -6.74 -14.87
C GLY A 8 9.25 -6.59 -14.85
N ARG A 9 8.67 -6.02 -13.79
CA ARG A 9 7.21 -5.88 -13.65
C ARG A 9 6.72 -4.61 -14.34
N GLU A 10 5.57 -4.71 -15.00
CA GLU A 10 4.96 -3.60 -15.72
C GLU A 10 4.05 -2.75 -14.82
N TRP A 11 4.24 -1.44 -14.86
CA TRP A 11 3.49 -0.43 -14.13
C TRP A 11 2.75 0.47 -15.10
N THR A 12 1.47 0.72 -14.83
CA THR A 12 0.66 1.65 -15.60
C THR A 12 0.45 2.95 -14.84
N THR A 13 0.51 4.08 -15.53
CA THR A 13 0.20 5.38 -14.94
C THR A 13 -1.24 5.42 -14.44
N ASP A 14 -1.45 5.99 -13.25
CA ASP A 14 -2.78 6.22 -12.70
C ASP A 14 -3.44 7.49 -13.24
N ASN A 15 -2.67 8.36 -13.90
CA ASN A 15 -3.16 9.60 -14.50
C ASN A 15 -4.12 9.32 -15.66
N GLY A 16 -5.36 9.81 -15.53
CA GLY A 16 -6.44 9.50 -16.47
C GLY A 16 -6.94 8.06 -16.41
N SER A 17 -6.53 7.29 -15.39
CA SER A 17 -7.03 5.93 -15.19
C SER A 17 -8.49 5.94 -14.75
N LYS A 18 -9.21 4.85 -15.07
CA LYS A 18 -10.59 4.61 -14.59
C LYS A 18 -10.69 4.29 -13.09
N PHE A 19 -9.55 4.13 -12.41
CA PHE A 19 -9.50 3.72 -11.01
C PHE A 19 -9.52 4.91 -10.06
N GLY A 20 -8.99 6.06 -10.47
CA GLY A 20 -9.00 7.28 -9.64
C GLY A 20 -10.39 7.92 -9.59
N SER A 21 -10.72 8.57 -8.46
CA SER A 21 -11.94 9.36 -8.32
C SER A 21 -12.06 10.42 -9.42
N SER A 22 -13.25 10.49 -10.04
CA SER A 22 -13.60 11.49 -11.05
C SER A 22 -13.90 12.88 -10.48
N THR A 23 -14.21 12.96 -9.18
CA THR A 23 -14.59 14.19 -8.48
C THR A 23 -13.50 14.70 -7.53
N GLY A 24 -12.60 13.81 -7.10
CA GLY A 24 -11.48 14.15 -6.22
C GLY A 24 -10.43 15.00 -6.94
N LYS A 25 -10.00 16.09 -6.30
CA LYS A 25 -8.85 16.88 -6.77
C LYS A 25 -7.56 16.20 -6.32
N SER A 26 -6.63 16.04 -7.25
CA SER A 26 -5.29 15.53 -6.98
C SER A 26 -4.27 16.21 -7.90
N THR A 27 -2.99 16.11 -7.55
CA THR A 27 -1.88 16.61 -8.37
C THR A 27 -0.86 15.50 -8.53
N THR A 28 -0.15 15.48 -9.66
CA THR A 28 0.98 14.55 -9.86
C THR A 28 2.27 15.33 -9.82
N SER A 29 3.33 14.73 -9.27
CA SER A 29 4.64 15.37 -9.20
C SER A 29 5.74 14.32 -9.18
N GLN A 30 6.92 14.71 -9.65
CA GLN A 30 8.13 13.92 -9.44
C GLN A 30 8.73 14.24 -8.07
N ALA A 31 9.45 13.29 -7.51
CA ALA A 31 10.24 13.52 -6.30
C ALA A 31 11.31 14.61 -6.58
N ALA A 32 11.46 15.54 -5.65
CA ALA A 32 12.43 16.64 -5.76
C ALA A 32 13.89 16.16 -5.65
N THR A 33 14.09 14.99 -5.05
CA THR A 33 15.39 14.35 -4.87
C THR A 33 15.29 12.89 -5.30
N GLN A 34 16.39 12.36 -5.80
CA GLN A 34 16.55 10.95 -6.16
C GLN A 34 17.70 10.37 -5.34
N ASP A 35 17.42 9.32 -4.59
CA ASP A 35 18.47 8.46 -4.04
C ASP A 35 18.82 7.36 -5.06
N PRO A 36 20.09 7.13 -5.42
CA PRO A 36 20.49 6.07 -6.34
C PRO A 36 20.07 4.64 -5.92
N ALA A 37 19.85 4.40 -4.62
CA ALA A 37 19.39 3.11 -4.10
C ALA A 37 17.88 2.90 -4.30
N VAL A 38 17.13 3.95 -4.60
CA VAL A 38 15.68 3.90 -4.80
C VAL A 38 15.35 3.68 -6.28
N PRO A 39 14.64 2.61 -6.65
CA PRO A 39 14.20 2.40 -8.03
C PRO A 39 13.36 3.57 -8.56
N GLN A 40 13.44 3.88 -9.85
CA GLN A 40 12.61 4.97 -10.40
C GLN A 40 11.12 4.61 -10.42
N VAL A 41 10.80 3.37 -10.79
CA VAL A 41 9.43 2.86 -10.86
C VAL A 41 9.17 2.01 -9.63
N PRO A 42 8.09 2.27 -8.85
CA PRO A 42 7.12 3.37 -8.97
C PRO A 42 7.51 4.66 -8.21
N TYR A 43 8.66 4.70 -7.53
CA TYR A 43 8.94 5.66 -6.46
C TYR A 43 9.19 7.11 -6.89
N MET A 44 9.63 7.40 -8.11
CA MET A 44 10.00 8.76 -8.51
C MET A 44 8.83 9.65 -8.91
N THR A 45 7.63 9.09 -9.01
CA THR A 45 6.40 9.82 -9.26
C THR A 45 5.45 9.60 -8.10
N ALA A 46 4.70 10.64 -7.72
CA ALA A 46 3.64 10.52 -6.72
C ALA A 46 2.36 11.21 -7.21
N ARG A 47 1.22 10.70 -6.76
CA ARG A 47 -0.02 11.47 -6.71
C ARG A 47 -0.22 12.01 -5.31
N ILE A 48 -0.62 13.27 -5.22
CA ILE A 48 -0.76 14.07 -4.01
C ILE A 48 -2.23 14.42 -3.81
N PHE A 49 -2.70 14.33 -2.57
CA PHE A 49 -4.07 14.58 -2.16
C PHE A 49 -4.09 15.60 -1.01
N GLN A 50 -4.79 16.72 -1.20
CA GLN A 50 -5.02 17.74 -0.15
C GLN A 50 -6.43 17.63 0.46
N SER A 51 -7.22 16.68 -0.01
CA SER A 51 -8.54 16.29 0.48
C SER A 51 -8.68 14.76 0.34
N PRO A 52 -9.68 14.13 0.97
CA PRO A 52 -9.94 12.71 0.75
C PRO A 52 -10.01 12.35 -0.74
N TYR A 53 -9.29 11.29 -1.14
CA TYR A 53 -9.25 10.80 -2.51
C TYR A 53 -9.36 9.27 -2.52
N THR A 54 -10.29 8.75 -3.31
CA THR A 54 -10.56 7.31 -3.39
C THR A 54 -10.14 6.76 -4.74
N TYR A 55 -9.44 5.63 -4.71
CA TYR A 55 -9.32 4.73 -5.84
C TYR A 55 -10.34 3.60 -5.72
N SER A 56 -10.94 3.21 -6.84
CA SER A 56 -11.90 2.12 -6.94
C SER A 56 -11.39 1.11 -7.96
N PHE A 57 -11.01 -0.07 -7.48
CA PHE A 57 -10.46 -1.15 -8.32
C PHE A 57 -11.53 -2.23 -8.53
N PRO A 58 -12.07 -2.39 -9.75
CA PRO A 58 -12.96 -3.51 -10.05
C PRO A 58 -12.19 -4.83 -9.94
N VAL A 59 -12.61 -5.71 -9.04
CA VAL A 59 -11.94 -6.98 -8.77
C VAL A 59 -12.96 -8.10 -8.60
N ALA A 60 -12.57 -9.33 -8.93
CA ALA A 60 -13.36 -10.50 -8.58
C ALA A 60 -13.41 -10.69 -7.06
N SER A 61 -14.47 -11.34 -6.58
CA SER A 61 -14.60 -11.74 -5.18
C SER A 61 -13.39 -12.56 -4.72
N GLY A 62 -13.07 -12.49 -3.43
CA GLY A 62 -12.00 -13.24 -2.78
C GLY A 62 -10.84 -12.38 -2.30
N TRP A 63 -9.78 -13.05 -1.85
CA TRP A 63 -8.61 -12.41 -1.25
C TRP A 63 -7.77 -11.63 -2.26
N LYS A 64 -7.25 -10.48 -1.79
CA LYS A 64 -6.37 -9.59 -2.53
C LYS A 64 -5.18 -9.19 -1.66
N PHE A 65 -3.99 -9.18 -2.24
CA PHE A 65 -2.91 -8.34 -1.73
C PHE A 65 -3.16 -6.90 -2.18
N LEU A 66 -3.13 -5.98 -1.22
CA LEU A 66 -3.02 -4.55 -1.45
C LEU A 66 -1.63 -4.09 -1.02
N ARG A 67 -0.78 -3.68 -1.97
CA ARG A 67 0.54 -3.10 -1.67
C ARG A 67 0.54 -1.61 -1.97
N LEU A 68 0.95 -0.82 -0.99
CA LEU A 68 1.05 0.64 -1.09
C LEU A 68 2.52 1.04 -1.01
N TYR A 69 2.99 1.78 -2.02
CA TYR A 69 4.39 2.17 -2.18
C TYR A 69 4.58 3.65 -1.87
N PHE A 70 5.54 3.95 -1.00
CA PHE A 70 5.85 5.30 -0.54
C PHE A 70 7.35 5.57 -0.57
N TYR A 71 7.77 6.68 -1.15
CA TYR A 71 9.15 7.18 -1.12
C TYR A 71 9.22 8.51 -0.38
N SER A 72 10.11 8.58 0.61
CA SER A 72 10.26 9.71 1.52
C SER A 72 10.98 10.88 0.83
N ALA A 73 10.26 11.65 0.03
CA ALA A 73 10.79 12.81 -0.68
C ALA A 73 9.79 13.97 -0.71
N SER A 74 10.27 15.17 -1.02
CA SER A 74 9.39 16.32 -1.27
C SER A 74 8.78 16.24 -2.67
N TYR A 75 7.50 16.59 -2.78
CA TYR A 75 6.76 16.57 -4.04
C TYR A 75 6.03 17.91 -4.24
N SER A 76 6.09 18.48 -5.45
CA SER A 76 5.43 19.75 -5.77
C SER A 76 5.73 20.91 -4.80
N GLY A 77 6.93 20.93 -4.22
CA GLY A 77 7.35 21.92 -3.21
C GLY A 77 6.74 21.72 -1.82
N LEU A 78 5.97 20.66 -1.59
CA LEU A 78 5.46 20.28 -0.28
C LEU A 78 6.55 19.57 0.53
N ASN A 79 6.66 19.92 1.81
CA ASN A 79 7.62 19.28 2.70
C ASN A 79 7.13 17.86 3.06
N ILE A 80 8.01 16.87 3.00
CA ILE A 80 7.68 15.49 3.39
C ILE A 80 7.26 15.37 4.86
N SER A 81 7.69 16.29 5.73
CA SER A 81 7.24 16.33 7.14
C SER A 81 5.74 16.62 7.30
N ASP A 82 5.13 17.28 6.31
CA ASP A 82 3.70 17.60 6.30
C ASP A 82 2.86 16.44 5.73
N ALA A 83 3.48 15.38 5.19
CA ALA A 83 2.78 14.19 4.72
C ALA A 83 2.31 13.33 5.91
N ARG A 84 1.13 13.66 6.45
CA ARG A 84 0.45 12.90 7.49
C ARG A 84 -0.97 12.57 7.07
N PHE A 85 -1.30 11.28 7.01
CA PHE A 85 -2.57 10.83 6.46
C PHE A 85 -3.01 9.47 6.99
N GLY A 86 -4.29 9.16 6.80
CA GLY A 86 -4.84 7.82 6.95
C GLY A 86 -5.14 7.20 5.60
N VAL A 87 -5.21 5.87 5.58
CA VAL A 87 -5.70 5.09 4.44
C VAL A 87 -6.73 4.10 4.93
N THR A 88 -7.89 4.08 4.27
CA THR A 88 -8.87 3.02 4.44
C THR A 88 -8.92 2.15 3.20
N ALA A 89 -9.10 0.85 3.39
CA ALA A 89 -9.38 -0.12 2.35
C ALA A 89 -10.69 -0.82 2.72
N GLN A 90 -11.78 -0.53 1.99
CA GLN A 90 -13.14 -0.83 2.43
C GLN A 90 -13.44 -0.28 3.83
N SER A 91 -13.86 -1.14 4.76
CA SER A 91 -14.15 -0.84 6.15
C SER A 91 -12.90 -0.80 7.05
N TYR A 92 -11.74 -1.26 6.55
CA TYR A 92 -10.52 -1.36 7.34
C TYR A 92 -9.74 -0.05 7.28
N THR A 93 -9.33 0.47 8.44
CA THR A 93 -8.30 1.52 8.51
C THR A 93 -6.94 0.84 8.50
N VAL A 94 -6.27 0.84 7.35
CA VAL A 94 -4.96 0.17 7.16
C VAL A 94 -3.79 1.07 7.55
N LEU A 95 -3.99 2.39 7.52
CA LEU A 95 -3.04 3.39 8.01
C LEU A 95 -3.78 4.49 8.75
N ARG A 96 -3.22 4.98 9.87
CA ARG A 96 -3.80 6.08 10.64
C ARG A 96 -2.70 7.04 11.10
N ASN A 97 -2.86 8.33 10.77
CA ASN A 97 -1.87 9.37 11.08
C ASN A 97 -0.44 8.98 10.67
N PHE A 98 -0.33 8.28 9.55
CA PHE A 98 0.91 7.72 9.03
C PHE A 98 1.82 8.83 8.50
N SER A 99 3.09 8.77 8.86
CA SER A 99 4.15 9.61 8.32
C SER A 99 5.20 8.74 7.63
N VAL A 100 5.39 8.96 6.33
CA VAL A 100 6.41 8.26 5.55
C VAL A 100 7.81 8.64 6.04
N LEU A 101 8.02 9.91 6.40
CA LEU A 101 9.29 10.41 6.95
C LEU A 101 9.67 9.71 8.25
N GLU A 102 8.77 9.66 9.23
CA GLU A 102 9.07 9.05 10.53
C GLU A 102 9.32 7.55 10.39
N THR A 103 8.55 6.88 9.52
CA THR A 103 8.68 5.44 9.27
C THR A 103 9.99 5.11 8.56
N SER A 104 10.35 5.86 7.51
CA SER A 104 11.62 5.68 6.78
C SER A 104 12.83 5.88 7.68
N LEU A 105 12.85 6.97 8.47
CA LEU A 105 13.93 7.23 9.42
C LEU A 105 14.02 6.18 10.53
N GLY A 106 12.88 5.73 11.07
CA GLY A 106 12.84 4.74 12.14
C GLY A 106 13.32 3.34 11.71
N LEU A 107 13.10 2.98 10.44
CA LEU A 107 13.51 1.69 9.88
C LEU A 107 14.82 1.74 9.10
N ASN A 108 15.37 2.94 8.87
CA ASN A 108 16.55 3.18 8.02
C ASN A 108 16.37 2.64 6.59
N TYR A 109 15.22 2.95 5.97
CA TYR A 109 14.92 2.66 4.57
C TYR A 109 14.42 3.93 3.86
N ASP A 110 14.88 4.18 2.64
CA ASP A 110 14.49 5.37 1.88
C ASP A 110 13.04 5.30 1.34
N TYR A 111 12.53 4.09 1.12
CA TYR A 111 11.17 3.82 0.68
C TYR A 111 10.51 2.73 1.53
N ILE A 112 9.18 2.76 1.56
CA ILE A 112 8.33 1.87 2.35
C ILE A 112 7.31 1.20 1.43
N VAL A 113 7.12 -0.10 1.63
CA VAL A 113 6.00 -0.85 1.05
C VAL A 113 5.15 -1.37 2.20
N LYS A 114 3.84 -1.10 2.17
CA LYS A 114 2.87 -1.66 3.12
C LYS A 114 2.01 -2.68 2.39
N GLU A 115 2.03 -3.93 2.83
CA GLU A 115 1.26 -5.02 2.23
C GLU A 115 0.15 -5.47 3.18
N TYR A 116 -1.06 -5.58 2.63
CA TYR A 116 -2.24 -6.06 3.34
C TYR A 116 -2.90 -7.21 2.58
N SER A 117 -3.43 -8.19 3.30
CA SER A 117 -4.34 -9.22 2.77
C SER A 117 -5.77 -8.85 3.13
N ILE A 118 -6.61 -8.62 2.12
CA ILE A 118 -7.98 -8.13 2.29
C ILE A 118 -8.94 -8.99 1.48
N HIS A 119 -9.98 -9.50 2.12
CA HIS A 119 -11.09 -10.14 1.43
C HIS A 119 -12.04 -9.10 0.84
N VAL A 120 -12.45 -9.28 -0.42
CA VAL A 120 -13.44 -8.45 -1.09
C VAL A 120 -14.62 -9.33 -1.45
N ASP A 121 -15.77 -9.11 -0.82
CA ASP A 121 -16.97 -9.92 -1.07
C ASP A 121 -17.51 -9.67 -2.48
N GLU A 122 -17.62 -8.41 -2.89
CA GLU A 122 -18.16 -8.03 -4.19
C GLU A 122 -17.39 -6.88 -4.86
N GLY A 123 -17.02 -7.14 -6.12
CA GLY A 123 -16.96 -6.19 -7.23
C GLY A 123 -15.90 -5.09 -7.23
N THR A 124 -15.63 -4.43 -6.10
CA THR A 124 -14.75 -3.26 -6.08
C THR A 124 -14.03 -3.11 -4.74
N LEU A 125 -12.70 -3.00 -4.80
CA LEU A 125 -11.87 -2.58 -3.67
C LEU A 125 -11.72 -1.06 -3.68
N ASN A 126 -12.31 -0.37 -2.70
CA ASN A 126 -12.14 1.06 -2.52
C ASN A 126 -10.98 1.35 -1.56
N VAL A 127 -10.01 2.15 -1.99
CA VAL A 127 -8.86 2.61 -1.20
C VAL A 127 -8.89 4.12 -1.09
N THR A 128 -9.10 4.65 0.12
CA THR A 128 -9.26 6.09 0.35
C THR A 128 -8.11 6.66 1.15
N PHE A 129 -7.39 7.61 0.57
CA PHE A 129 -6.34 8.38 1.21
C PHE A 129 -6.94 9.66 1.79
N THR A 130 -6.73 9.89 3.09
CA THR A 130 -7.31 11.02 3.81
C THR A 130 -6.21 11.79 4.54
N PRO A 131 -5.89 13.02 4.11
CA PRO A 131 -4.98 13.89 4.86
C PRO A 131 -5.44 14.08 6.31
N SER A 132 -4.48 14.16 7.23
CA SER A 132 -4.79 14.35 8.64
C SER A 132 -5.44 15.71 8.88
N THR A 133 -6.45 15.75 9.74
CA THR A 133 -7.05 17.03 10.19
C THR A 133 -6.26 17.68 11.33
N SER A 134 -5.22 17.00 11.86
CA SER A 134 -4.42 17.51 12.99
C SER A 134 -3.44 18.64 12.60
N ALA A 135 -3.15 18.82 11.31
CA ALA A 135 -2.26 19.86 10.82
C ALA A 135 -2.82 20.52 9.57
N SER A 136 -2.80 21.86 9.51
CA SER A 136 -3.41 22.64 8.42
C SER A 136 -2.73 22.46 7.06
N LYS A 137 -1.49 21.98 7.04
CA LYS A 137 -0.71 21.70 5.82
C LYS A 137 -0.68 20.22 5.45
N ALA A 138 -1.38 19.37 6.20
CA ALA A 138 -1.31 17.94 5.99
C ALA A 138 -1.78 17.56 4.58
N TYR A 139 -1.06 16.65 3.96
CA TYR A 139 -1.46 16.03 2.69
C TYR A 139 -1.20 14.52 2.74
N ALA A 140 -1.84 13.82 1.83
CA ALA A 140 -1.58 12.42 1.56
C ALA A 140 -0.89 12.27 0.20
N PHE A 141 -0.13 11.20 0.03
CA PHE A 141 0.41 10.86 -1.28
C PHE A 141 0.61 9.35 -1.41
N VAL A 142 0.80 8.89 -2.63
CA VAL A 142 1.18 7.51 -2.95
C VAL A 142 2.02 7.50 -4.21
N ASN A 143 3.05 6.64 -4.26
CA ASN A 143 3.90 6.47 -5.43
C ASN A 143 3.41 5.35 -6.34
N GLY A 144 2.96 4.25 -5.74
CA GLY A 144 2.42 3.09 -6.46
C GLY A 144 1.37 2.36 -5.64
N ILE A 145 0.40 1.77 -6.32
CA ILE A 145 -0.63 0.90 -5.74
C ILE A 145 -0.63 -0.39 -6.56
N GLU A 146 -0.56 -1.52 -5.88
CA GLU A 146 -0.67 -2.85 -6.47
C GLU A 146 -1.85 -3.58 -5.83
N VAL A 147 -2.67 -4.21 -6.67
CA VAL A 147 -3.81 -5.03 -6.24
C VAL A 147 -3.70 -6.37 -6.96
N VAL A 148 -3.38 -7.43 -6.23
CA VAL A 148 -3.10 -8.76 -6.78
C VAL A 148 -4.06 -9.78 -6.17
N SER A 149 -4.65 -10.63 -7.00
CA SER A 149 -5.44 -11.77 -6.50
C SER A 149 -4.56 -12.78 -5.80
N MET A 150 -5.02 -13.31 -4.68
CA MET A 150 -4.31 -14.35 -3.93
C MET A 150 -5.27 -15.49 -3.54
N PRO A 151 -4.75 -16.72 -3.39
CA PRO A 151 -5.52 -17.81 -2.80
C PRO A 151 -5.77 -17.53 -1.31
N ASP A 152 -6.78 -18.20 -0.77
CA ASP A 152 -7.00 -18.22 0.66
C ASP A 152 -5.95 -19.10 1.34
N ILE A 153 -4.96 -18.47 1.97
CA ILE A 153 -3.84 -19.14 2.65
C ILE A 153 -3.75 -18.81 4.14
N TYR A 154 -4.51 -17.82 4.61
CA TYR A 154 -4.43 -17.33 5.99
C TYR A 154 -5.73 -17.51 6.78
N THR A 155 -6.85 -17.83 6.14
CA THR A 155 -8.09 -18.12 6.85
C THR A 155 -7.93 -19.35 7.74
N SER A 156 -8.44 -19.23 8.96
CA SER A 156 -8.47 -20.28 9.97
C SER A 156 -9.75 -20.13 10.78
N THR A 157 -10.76 -20.93 10.42
CA THR A 157 -12.10 -20.94 11.06
C THR A 157 -12.43 -22.27 11.72
N ASP A 158 -11.53 -23.26 11.63
CA ASP A 158 -11.68 -24.62 12.17
C ASP A 158 -11.33 -24.74 13.65
N GLY A 159 -10.92 -23.64 14.28
CA GLY A 159 -10.52 -23.58 15.70
C GLY A 159 -9.12 -24.11 15.97
N THR A 160 -8.28 -24.31 14.96
CA THR A 160 -6.91 -24.83 15.13
C THR A 160 -5.87 -23.74 15.42
N THR A 161 -6.13 -22.49 14.99
CA THR A 161 -5.27 -21.36 15.36
C THR A 161 -5.56 -20.94 16.80
N MET A 162 -4.51 -20.92 17.62
CA MET A 162 -4.58 -20.67 19.06
C MET A 162 -3.81 -19.41 19.45
N ILE A 163 -4.33 -18.66 20.42
CA ILE A 163 -3.58 -17.57 21.04
C ILE A 163 -2.46 -18.19 21.89
N VAL A 164 -1.21 -17.74 21.65
CA VAL A 164 -0.01 -18.22 22.36
C VAL A 164 -0.19 -18.08 23.87
N ASP A 165 0.27 -19.10 24.61
CA ASP A 165 0.18 -19.18 26.07
C ASP A 165 -1.27 -19.22 26.60
N THR A 166 -2.23 -19.58 25.74
CA THR A 166 -3.61 -19.84 26.13
C THR A 166 -4.14 -21.07 25.40
N ASN A 167 -5.29 -21.58 25.86
CA ASN A 167 -6.07 -22.58 25.13
C ASN A 167 -7.29 -21.95 24.44
N THR A 168 -7.18 -20.69 24.03
CA THR A 168 -8.27 -19.96 23.37
C THR A 168 -8.06 -19.91 21.86
N PRO A 169 -9.01 -20.40 21.06
CA PRO A 169 -8.91 -20.32 19.60
C PRO A 169 -9.06 -18.88 19.13
N PHE A 170 -8.37 -18.55 18.04
CA PHE A 170 -8.50 -17.29 17.32
C PHE A 170 -9.01 -17.55 15.91
N THR A 171 -10.05 -16.84 15.51
CA THR A 171 -10.64 -16.99 14.18
C THR A 171 -10.06 -15.95 13.24
N ILE A 172 -9.54 -16.40 12.11
CA ILE A 172 -9.20 -15.56 10.96
C ILE A 172 -10.19 -15.90 9.86
N ASP A 173 -11.10 -14.98 9.56
CA ASP A 173 -12.12 -15.15 8.54
C ASP A 173 -12.10 -13.99 7.52
N ASN A 174 -13.08 -13.95 6.62
CA ASN A 174 -13.20 -12.92 5.59
C ASN A 174 -13.41 -11.49 6.16
N SER A 175 -13.70 -11.36 7.46
CA SER A 175 -13.80 -10.08 8.16
C SER A 175 -12.49 -9.63 8.81
N THR A 176 -11.42 -10.41 8.65
CA THR A 176 -10.11 -10.15 9.24
C THR A 176 -9.11 -9.73 8.16
N ALA A 177 -8.76 -8.45 8.11
CA ALA A 177 -7.65 -7.97 7.29
C ALA A 177 -6.31 -8.20 8.00
N LEU A 178 -5.29 -8.60 7.25
CA LEU A 178 -3.93 -8.85 7.77
C LEU A 178 -2.95 -7.84 7.18
N GLU A 179 -1.98 -7.40 7.97
CA GLU A 179 -0.80 -6.67 7.49
C GLU A 179 0.41 -7.60 7.50
N ASN A 180 1.11 -7.72 6.37
CA ASN A 180 2.41 -8.38 6.36
C ASN A 180 3.47 -7.41 6.87
N VAL A 181 4.05 -7.72 8.03
CA VAL A 181 5.13 -6.94 8.64
C VAL A 181 6.52 -7.52 8.34
N TYR A 182 6.61 -8.85 8.18
CA TYR A 182 7.84 -9.55 7.84
C TYR A 182 7.53 -10.74 6.93
N ARG A 183 8.43 -11.01 5.98
CA ARG A 183 8.49 -12.23 5.17
C ARG A 183 9.96 -12.59 5.00
N VAL A 184 10.36 -13.76 5.48
CA VAL A 184 11.78 -14.11 5.63
C VAL A 184 12.07 -15.46 5.01
N ASN A 185 13.12 -15.53 4.20
CA ASN A 185 13.71 -16.78 3.70
C ASN A 185 14.86 -17.21 4.64
N VAL A 186 14.56 -18.04 5.63
CA VAL A 186 15.53 -18.38 6.69
C VAL A 186 16.71 -19.17 6.12
N GLY A 187 17.90 -18.58 6.18
CA GLY A 187 19.14 -19.18 5.68
C GLY A 187 19.33 -19.11 4.17
N GLY A 188 18.42 -18.44 3.45
CA GLY A 188 18.50 -18.24 2.01
C GLY A 188 18.82 -16.80 1.60
N ASN A 189 18.80 -16.56 0.29
CA ASN A 189 18.93 -15.24 -0.29
C ASN A 189 17.58 -14.53 -0.40
N ASP A 190 17.61 -13.23 -0.69
CA ASP A 190 16.43 -12.46 -1.06
C ASP A 190 15.77 -13.05 -2.31
N ILE A 191 14.44 -13.10 -2.29
CA ILE A 191 13.60 -13.53 -3.40
C ILE A 191 12.79 -12.31 -3.83
N SER A 192 13.05 -11.81 -5.04
CA SER A 192 12.28 -10.69 -5.57
C SER A 192 10.85 -11.11 -5.92
N PRO A 193 9.90 -10.16 -5.99
CA PRO A 193 8.51 -10.46 -6.36
C PRO A 193 8.40 -11.35 -7.61
N SER A 194 9.13 -11.05 -8.69
CA SER A 194 9.09 -11.82 -9.95
C SER A 194 9.53 -13.28 -9.85
N HIS A 195 10.22 -13.65 -8.76
CA HIS A 195 10.68 -15.00 -8.47
C HIS A 195 9.84 -15.69 -7.38
N ASP A 196 8.76 -15.07 -6.91
CA ASP A 196 7.80 -15.72 -6.01
C ASP A 196 6.97 -16.77 -6.79
N THR A 197 6.20 -17.58 -6.07
CA THR A 197 5.41 -18.69 -6.64
C THR A 197 4.08 -18.26 -7.29
N GLY A 198 4.01 -17.02 -7.82
CA GLY A 198 2.91 -16.56 -8.68
C GLY A 198 1.96 -15.53 -8.08
N MET A 199 2.44 -14.62 -7.23
CA MET A 199 1.62 -13.61 -6.52
C MET A 199 2.18 -12.18 -6.62
N PHE A 200 2.44 -11.72 -7.85
CA PHE A 200 3.06 -10.42 -8.15
C PHE A 200 2.56 -9.83 -9.47
#